data_AF-A0A6F9DBS0-F1
#
_entry.id   AF-A0A6F9DBS0-F1
#
_cell.length_a   1.000
_cell.length_b   1.000
_cell.length_c   1.000
_cell.angle_alpha   90.00
_cell.angle_beta   90.00
_cell.angle_gamma   90.00
#
_symmetry.space_group_name_H-M   'P 1'
#
loop_
_entity.id
_entity.type
_entity.pdbx_description
1 polymer ?
#
loop_
_entity_poly.entity_id
_entity_poly.type
_entity_poly.pdbx_seq_one_letter_code
_entity_poly.pdbx_strand_id
1 'polypeptide(L)'
;MVSSLVNLKGVGLNELVCVYLLRPSTTREVDQSQMHKQIFCGEIKNNPLNQLSTVLSQVFLPMVKGQEDWGRCSEEHKQQFVHSVEKYVNVLVNATSKSNATNQQILRLPSQLVSRDFSQHRISSQFDPAVIQSYEEVLHEWMQTIEGVLSEGADDRLLDIHSGPLTELERWKRRQRVLAGITEQLKSKECKNVIGVLIQVKSRTLRAWRTVDTSITDAQNETKDKVKYLEALRRHLEQLHHEMNPVSAINIIMPTLTGAIRQMDSISKFYARTGYLGLLCMKIGNQLATMCRDYVSEIFARSGDLWKIIHDEIEQDDLPPPSYKVFKKGSKKKELIHDDDKTLTGRLRACLALQSFFRDQVKILRDSLGSTTTAPHSLNQSVSSLDAPTNRSKVVKKAKFAATGSVVSGSGNAKTGLV
;
A
#
# COMPACT_ATOMS: atom_id res chain seq x y z
N MET A 1 47.58 0.20 9.31
CA MET A 1 46.36 -0.56 9.00
C MET A 1 45.22 0.11 9.77
N VAL A 2 44.28 0.74 9.09
CA VAL A 2 43.28 1.66 9.70
C VAL A 2 42.36 0.86 10.61
N SER A 3 42.50 1.05 11.93
CA SER A 3 41.86 0.26 12.99
C SER A 3 40.45 0.72 13.36
N SER A 4 39.78 1.54 12.54
CA SER A 4 38.44 2.00 12.86
C SER A 4 37.64 2.44 11.63
N LEU A 5 36.50 1.75 11.38
CA LEU A 5 35.48 2.11 10.39
C LEU A 5 34.79 3.45 10.69
N VAL A 6 35.09 4.10 11.83
CA VAL A 6 34.49 5.37 12.27
C VAL A 6 34.85 6.55 11.35
N ASN A 7 35.96 6.45 10.61
CA ASN A 7 36.42 7.51 9.69
C ASN A 7 35.69 7.55 8.33
N LEU A 8 34.71 6.67 8.07
CA LEU A 8 33.97 6.63 6.80
C LEU A 8 32.74 7.55 6.76
N LYS A 9 32.49 8.36 7.80
CA LYS A 9 31.29 9.23 7.93
C LYS A 9 31.17 10.38 6.90
N GLY A 10 32.05 10.47 5.91
CA GLY A 10 32.01 11.49 4.86
C GLY A 10 32.31 11.00 3.45
N VAL A 11 32.49 9.69 3.24
CA VAL A 11 32.78 9.11 1.93
C VAL A 11 31.49 8.48 1.40
N GLY A 12 31.14 8.75 0.14
CA GLY A 12 29.98 8.15 -0.50
C GLY A 12 30.11 6.62 -0.48
N LEU A 13 29.36 5.95 0.40
CA LEU A 13 29.40 4.49 0.58
C LEU A 13 29.12 3.71 -0.71
N ASN A 14 28.47 4.34 -1.70
CA ASN A 14 28.19 3.75 -3.00
C ASN A 14 29.42 3.62 -3.92
N GLU A 15 30.51 4.32 -3.63
CA GLU A 15 31.76 4.27 -4.43
C GLU A 15 32.85 3.42 -3.78
N LEU A 16 32.59 2.89 -2.58
CA LEU A 16 33.55 2.11 -1.82
C LEU A 16 33.42 0.62 -2.12
N VAL A 17 34.57 -0.01 -2.35
CA VAL A 17 34.71 -1.47 -2.41
C VAL A 17 35.41 -1.93 -1.14
N CYS A 18 34.71 -2.67 -0.29
CA CYS A 18 35.29 -3.27 0.90
C CYS A 18 35.74 -4.70 0.57
N VAL A 19 37.00 -5.03 0.85
CA VAL A 19 37.54 -6.38 0.66
C VAL A 19 37.85 -6.97 2.03
N TYR A 20 37.36 -8.18 2.27
CA TYR A 20 37.65 -8.91 3.51
C TYR A 20 38.42 -10.20 3.23
N LEU A 21 39.30 -10.54 4.17
CA LEU A 21 40.10 -11.76 4.20
C LEU A 21 39.92 -12.37 5.59
N LEU A 22 39.15 -13.45 5.66
CA LEU A 22 38.84 -14.16 6.89
C LEU A 22 39.65 -15.43 6.98
N ARG A 23 40.25 -15.66 8.15
CA ARG A 23 41.05 -16.83 8.44
C ARG A 23 40.35 -17.66 9.53
N PRO A 24 39.86 -18.87 9.22
CA PRO A 24 39.10 -19.69 10.18
C PRO A 24 39.98 -20.33 11.27
N SER A 25 41.28 -20.50 11.04
CA SER A 25 42.22 -21.05 12.01
C SER A 25 43.52 -20.25 12.03
N THR A 26 43.89 -19.73 13.19
CA THR A 26 45.11 -18.94 13.43
C THR A 26 46.26 -19.76 14.02
N THR A 27 46.05 -21.07 14.23
CA THR A 27 46.98 -21.92 14.99
C THR A 27 48.23 -22.35 14.22
N ARG A 28 48.26 -22.18 12.90
CA ARG A 28 49.41 -22.50 12.04
C ARG A 28 49.76 -21.28 11.19
N GLU A 29 50.90 -21.24 10.52
CA GLU A 29 51.15 -20.24 9.48
C GLU A 29 50.38 -20.60 8.20
N VAL A 30 50.08 -19.60 7.36
CA VAL A 30 49.40 -19.85 6.08
C VAL A 30 50.40 -20.48 5.14
N ASP A 31 50.12 -21.70 4.70
CA ASP A 31 50.93 -22.35 3.69
C ASP A 31 50.67 -21.68 2.33
N GLN A 32 51.72 -21.14 1.71
CA GLN A 32 51.65 -20.46 0.41
C GLN A 32 51.06 -21.37 -0.68
N SER A 33 51.23 -22.69 -0.57
CA SER A 33 50.72 -23.66 -1.53
C SER A 33 49.21 -23.96 -1.38
N GLN A 34 48.62 -23.72 -0.20
CA GLN A 34 47.20 -24.03 0.11
C GLN A 34 46.41 -22.79 0.56
N MET A 35 46.86 -21.59 0.18
CA MET A 35 46.24 -20.33 0.59
C MET A 35 44.74 -20.26 0.27
N HIS A 36 44.32 -20.78 -0.89
CA HIS A 36 42.92 -20.80 -1.35
C HIS A 36 41.96 -21.63 -0.46
N LYS A 37 42.48 -22.58 0.33
CA LYS A 37 41.67 -23.36 1.29
C LYS A 37 41.71 -22.80 2.71
N GLN A 38 42.67 -21.92 2.99
CA GLN A 38 42.94 -21.41 4.34
C GLN A 38 42.47 -19.97 4.54
N ILE A 39 42.16 -19.25 3.46
CA ILE A 39 41.70 -17.87 3.49
C ILE A 39 40.36 -17.76 2.75
N PHE A 40 39.34 -17.26 3.42
CA PHE A 40 38.09 -16.84 2.80
C PHE A 40 38.20 -15.38 2.39
N CYS A 41 38.17 -15.10 1.10
CA CYS A 41 38.14 -13.73 0.58
C CYS A 41 36.74 -13.39 0.08
N GLY A 42 36.34 -12.13 0.22
CA GLY A 42 35.15 -11.62 -0.43
C GLY A 42 35.19 -10.11 -0.61
N GLU A 43 34.40 -9.64 -1.56
CA GLU A 43 34.19 -8.22 -1.82
C GLU A 43 32.77 -7.81 -1.43
N ILE A 44 32.63 -6.64 -0.82
CA ILE A 44 31.37 -5.98 -0.54
C ILE A 44 31.36 -4.67 -1.33
N LYS A 45 30.46 -4.57 -2.31
CA LYS A 45 30.32 -3.43 -3.23
C LYS A 45 28.97 -2.73 -2.99
N ASN A 46 28.94 -1.41 -3.16
CA ASN A 46 27.71 -0.60 -3.10
C ASN A 46 26.99 -0.73 -1.75
N ASN A 47 25.67 -1.01 -1.78
CA ASN A 47 24.84 -1.15 -0.59
C ASN A 47 25.04 -2.55 0.07
N PRO A 48 25.68 -2.61 1.25
CA PRO A 48 25.99 -3.88 1.91
C PRO A 48 24.73 -4.66 2.32
N LEU A 49 23.60 -3.97 2.57
CA LEU A 49 22.33 -4.63 2.90
C LEU A 49 21.76 -5.37 1.69
N ASN A 50 21.85 -4.76 0.49
CA ASN A 50 21.37 -5.39 -0.73
C ASN A 50 22.20 -6.64 -1.03
N GLN A 51 23.53 -6.53 -0.93
CA GLN A 51 24.42 -7.66 -1.19
C GLN A 51 24.22 -8.79 -0.17
N LEU A 52 24.08 -8.48 1.12
CA LEU A 52 23.78 -9.48 2.15
C LEU A 52 22.44 -10.18 1.87
N SER A 53 21.41 -9.41 1.49
CA SER A 53 20.10 -9.94 1.12
C SER A 53 20.19 -10.88 -0.08
N THR A 54 20.91 -10.49 -1.14
CA THR A 54 21.11 -11.31 -2.34
C THR A 54 21.87 -12.59 -2.01
N VAL A 55 22.98 -12.51 -1.26
CA VAL A 55 23.80 -13.67 -0.92
C VAL A 55 23.02 -14.65 -0.03
N LEU A 56 22.27 -14.18 0.97
CA LEU A 56 21.45 -15.05 1.80
C LEU A 56 20.29 -15.70 1.03
N SER A 57 19.61 -14.94 0.16
CA SER A 57 18.45 -15.45 -0.59
C SER A 57 18.81 -16.36 -1.76
N GLN A 58 19.88 -16.07 -2.50
CA GLN A 58 20.23 -16.77 -3.74
C GLN A 58 21.28 -17.86 -3.55
N VAL A 59 22.11 -17.79 -2.51
CA VAL A 59 23.20 -18.76 -2.28
C VAL A 59 22.91 -19.59 -1.04
N PHE A 60 22.87 -18.96 0.14
CA PHE A 60 22.81 -19.72 1.39
C PHE A 60 21.47 -20.39 1.62
N LEU A 61 20.34 -19.73 1.33
CA LEU A 61 19.02 -20.33 1.56
C LEU A 61 18.79 -21.57 0.67
N PRO A 62 19.09 -21.57 -0.64
CA PRO A 62 19.05 -22.78 -1.46
C PRO A 62 20.01 -23.87 -0.98
N MET A 63 21.24 -23.49 -0.58
CA MET A 63 22.20 -24.46 -0.03
C MET A 63 21.70 -25.13 1.25
N VAL A 64 21.11 -24.36 2.17
CA VAL A 64 20.56 -24.88 3.42
C VAL A 64 19.36 -25.80 3.14
N LYS A 65 18.50 -25.46 2.18
CA LYS A 65 17.38 -26.31 1.76
C LYS A 65 17.81 -27.59 1.06
N GLY A 66 18.89 -27.53 0.27
CA GLY A 66 19.45 -28.67 -0.45
C GLY A 66 20.36 -29.56 0.40
N GLN A 67 20.66 -29.19 1.64
CA GLN A 67 21.48 -30.01 2.53
C GLN A 67 20.65 -31.15 3.11
N GLU A 68 21.03 -32.38 2.78
CA GLU A 68 20.39 -33.59 3.28
C GLU A 68 20.97 -34.03 4.63
N ASP A 69 22.29 -33.90 4.81
CA ASP A 69 22.98 -34.31 6.03
C ASP A 69 23.12 -33.14 7.03
N TRP A 70 22.31 -33.21 8.09
CA TRP A 70 22.33 -32.28 9.22
C TRP A 70 22.96 -32.87 10.48
N GLY A 71 23.63 -34.02 10.38
CA GLY A 71 24.30 -34.69 11.49
C GLY A 71 23.35 -35.03 12.64
N ARG A 72 23.50 -34.34 13.79
CA ARG A 72 22.73 -34.60 15.02
C ARG A 72 21.44 -33.78 15.14
N CYS A 73 21.07 -33.02 14.12
CA CYS A 73 19.87 -32.19 14.15
C CYS A 73 18.61 -33.03 13.92
N SER A 74 17.54 -32.78 14.70
CA SER A 74 16.23 -33.39 14.43
C SER A 74 15.52 -32.66 13.27
N GLU A 75 14.59 -33.35 12.61
CA GLU A 75 13.86 -32.77 11.47
C GLU A 75 13.01 -31.55 11.89
N GLU A 76 12.49 -31.53 13.11
CA GLU A 76 11.78 -30.36 13.68
C GLU A 76 12.69 -29.14 13.82
N HIS A 77 13.91 -29.31 14.37
CA HIS A 77 14.86 -28.21 14.52
C HIS A 77 15.37 -27.70 13.17
N LYS A 78 15.53 -28.60 12.19
CA LYS A 78 15.85 -28.24 10.82
C LYS A 78 14.74 -27.38 10.21
N GLN A 79 13.47 -27.79 10.31
CA GLN A 79 12.34 -27.00 9.80
C GLN A 79 12.23 -25.64 10.47
N GLN A 80 12.41 -25.57 11.80
CA GLN A 80 12.41 -24.30 12.54
C GLN A 80 13.56 -23.37 12.13
N PHE A 81 14.76 -23.92 11.91
CA PHE A 81 15.91 -23.15 11.47
C PHE A 81 15.69 -22.60 10.05
N VAL A 82 15.28 -23.44 9.10
CA VAL A 82 14.98 -23.01 7.73
C VAL A 82 13.92 -21.92 7.72
N HIS A 83 12.82 -22.10 8.46
CA HIS A 83 11.77 -21.09 8.58
C HIS A 83 12.28 -19.77 9.19
N SER A 84 13.17 -19.84 10.19
CA SER A 84 13.78 -18.67 10.80
C SER A 84 14.69 -17.90 9.84
N VAL A 85 15.49 -18.62 9.04
CA VAL A 85 16.34 -18.03 7.99
C VAL A 85 15.48 -17.40 6.90
N GLU A 86 14.42 -18.07 6.44
CA GLU A 86 13.47 -17.50 5.47
C GLU A 86 12.83 -16.22 5.98
N LYS A 87 12.36 -16.22 7.23
CA LYS A 87 11.80 -15.03 7.86
C LYS A 87 12.82 -13.89 7.92
N TYR A 88 14.07 -14.19 8.27
CA TYR A 88 15.14 -13.20 8.33
C TYR A 88 15.47 -12.63 6.95
N VAL A 89 15.59 -13.48 5.92
CA VAL A 89 15.77 -13.07 4.53
C VAL A 89 14.61 -12.18 4.08
N ASN A 90 13.37 -12.54 4.38
CA ASN A 90 12.20 -11.73 4.04
C ASN A 90 12.24 -10.36 4.75
N VAL A 91 12.69 -10.28 5.99
CA VAL A 91 12.89 -9.00 6.69
C VAL A 91 13.98 -8.17 6.01
N LEU A 92 15.10 -8.77 5.61
CA LEU A 92 16.19 -8.08 4.91
C LEU A 92 15.80 -7.60 3.52
N VAL A 93 15.08 -8.41 2.74
CA VAL A 93 14.53 -8.02 1.43
C VAL A 93 13.58 -6.85 1.63
N ASN A 94 12.67 -6.92 2.59
CA ASN A 94 11.75 -5.84 2.89
C ASN A 94 12.46 -4.56 3.36
N ALA A 95 13.52 -4.67 4.16
CA ALA A 95 14.33 -3.54 4.60
C ALA A 95 15.11 -2.90 3.44
N THR A 96 15.64 -3.73 2.55
CA THR A 96 16.32 -3.33 1.30
C THR A 96 15.36 -2.60 0.37
N SER A 97 14.15 -3.13 0.14
CA SER A 97 13.12 -2.47 -0.65
C SER A 97 12.67 -1.15 -0.03
N LYS A 98 12.64 -1.05 1.31
CA LYS A 98 12.34 0.20 2.02
C LYS A 98 13.46 1.23 1.87
N SER A 99 14.73 0.82 1.94
CA SER A 99 15.91 1.68 1.75
C SER A 99 16.04 2.17 0.31
N ASN A 100 15.82 1.31 -0.67
CA ASN A 100 15.82 1.69 -2.09
C ASN A 100 14.66 2.64 -2.44
N ALA A 101 13.51 2.53 -1.77
CA ALA A 101 12.39 3.47 -1.96
C ALA A 101 12.64 4.87 -1.35
N THR A 102 13.45 4.97 -0.30
CA THR A 102 13.90 6.27 0.25
C THR A 102 15.07 6.88 -0.53
N ASN A 103 15.87 6.05 -1.22
CA ASN A 103 17.03 6.45 -2.02
C ASN A 103 16.74 6.56 -3.52
N GLN A 104 15.50 6.34 -3.96
CA GLN A 104 15.14 6.55 -5.35
C GLN A 104 15.16 8.05 -5.59
N GLN A 105 16.06 8.52 -6.43
CA GLN A 105 16.07 9.90 -6.88
C GLN A 105 14.78 10.14 -7.67
N ILE A 106 13.85 10.91 -7.08
CA ILE A 106 12.52 11.20 -7.65
C ILE A 106 12.61 12.50 -8.43
N LEU A 107 13.31 13.48 -7.87
CA LEU A 107 13.54 14.78 -8.47
C LEU A 107 14.82 14.73 -9.30
N ARG A 108 14.71 15.14 -10.56
CA ARG A 108 15.86 15.27 -11.47
C ARG A 108 16.87 16.26 -10.90
N LEU A 109 18.14 15.87 -10.87
CA LEU A 109 19.23 16.77 -10.49
C LEU A 109 19.50 17.76 -11.64
N PRO A 110 19.78 19.04 -11.33
CA PRO A 110 20.18 20.01 -12.34
C PRO A 110 21.48 19.57 -13.03
N SER A 111 21.51 19.61 -14.36
CA SER A 111 22.69 19.27 -15.15
C SER A 111 23.80 20.32 -15.06
N GLN A 112 23.47 21.57 -14.73
CA GLN A 112 24.42 22.66 -14.51
C GLN A 112 24.29 23.17 -13.08
N LEU A 113 25.18 22.73 -12.19
CA LEU A 113 25.25 23.26 -10.83
C LEU A 113 26.21 24.45 -10.82
N VAL A 114 25.66 25.66 -10.72
CA VAL A 114 26.50 26.83 -10.42
C VAL A 114 26.97 26.71 -8.97
N SER A 115 28.26 26.44 -8.77
CA SER A 115 28.89 26.47 -7.46
C SER A 115 28.78 27.88 -6.88
N ARG A 116 28.01 28.02 -5.80
CA ARG A 116 28.05 29.22 -4.96
C ARG A 116 29.23 29.10 -4.00
N ASP A 117 30.35 29.72 -4.34
CA ASP A 117 31.21 30.28 -3.29
C ASP A 117 30.45 31.46 -2.69
N PHE A 118 29.83 31.20 -1.53
CA PHE A 118 28.77 31.99 -0.91
C PHE A 118 29.23 33.33 -0.29
N SER A 119 30.35 33.93 -0.72
CA SER A 119 30.89 35.14 -0.09
C SER A 119 30.67 36.45 -0.84
N GLN A 120 30.17 36.49 -2.08
CA GLN A 120 30.13 37.77 -2.78
C GLN A 120 29.04 37.91 -3.86
N HIS A 121 28.36 39.05 -3.79
CA HIS A 121 27.50 39.70 -4.80
C HIS A 121 25.98 39.46 -4.79
N ARG A 122 25.31 40.50 -4.28
CA ARG A 122 23.86 40.76 -4.30
C ARG A 122 23.38 41.34 -5.64
N ILE A 123 23.70 40.75 -6.78
CA ILE A 123 23.26 41.32 -8.07
C ILE A 123 22.60 40.26 -8.95
N SER A 124 21.30 40.43 -9.22
CA SER A 124 20.51 39.60 -10.12
C SER A 124 21.02 39.62 -11.57
N SER A 125 21.86 40.59 -11.94
CA SER A 125 22.42 40.77 -13.29
C SER A 125 23.71 39.99 -13.56
N GLN A 126 24.13 39.08 -12.68
CA GLN A 126 25.29 38.21 -12.89
C GLN A 126 24.96 36.77 -13.30
N PHE A 127 23.70 36.34 -13.19
CA PHE A 127 23.33 34.98 -13.61
C PHE A 127 23.03 34.97 -15.11
N ASP A 128 23.68 34.04 -15.82
CA ASP A 128 23.42 33.79 -17.25
C ASP A 128 21.93 33.47 -17.47
N PRO A 129 21.22 34.19 -18.35
CA PRO A 129 19.84 33.88 -18.72
C PRO A 129 19.61 32.41 -19.08
N ALA A 130 20.58 31.74 -19.71
CA ALA A 130 20.47 30.32 -20.06
C ALA A 130 20.41 29.42 -18.82
N VAL A 131 21.17 29.75 -17.77
CA VAL A 131 21.15 29.02 -16.48
C VAL A 131 19.83 29.24 -15.76
N ILE A 132 19.31 30.48 -15.76
CA ILE A 132 18.01 30.79 -15.15
C ILE A 132 16.91 29.97 -15.83
N GLN A 133 16.90 29.94 -17.17
CA GLN A 133 15.92 29.16 -17.93
C GLN A 133 16.02 27.67 -17.61
N SER A 134 17.23 27.11 -17.57
CA SER A 134 17.43 25.70 -17.18
C SER A 134 16.91 25.39 -15.77
N TYR A 135 17.10 26.31 -14.82
CA TYR A 135 16.56 26.16 -13.46
C TYR A 135 15.03 26.26 -13.40
N GLU A 136 14.42 27.11 -14.23
CA GLU A 136 12.96 27.19 -14.34
C GLU A 136 12.37 25.91 -14.94
N GLU A 137 13.03 25.33 -15.95
CA GLU A 137 12.65 24.05 -16.56
C GLU A 137 12.74 22.90 -15.54
N VAL A 138 13.85 22.79 -14.81
CA VAL A 138 14.03 21.77 -13.76
C VAL A 138 12.98 21.93 -12.64
N LEU A 139 12.71 23.16 -12.20
CA LEU A 139 11.67 23.40 -11.18
C LEU A 139 10.28 23.03 -11.69
N HIS A 140 10.01 23.25 -12.98
CA HIS A 140 8.75 22.84 -13.61
C HIS A 140 8.60 21.31 -13.64
N GLU A 141 9.65 20.58 -14.01
CA GLU A 141 9.68 19.11 -13.97
C GLU A 141 9.46 18.57 -12.55
N TRP A 142 10.04 19.22 -11.53
CA TRP A 142 9.79 18.85 -10.13
C TRP A 142 8.32 19.03 -9.75
N MET A 143 7.71 20.16 -10.12
CA MET A 143 6.30 20.41 -9.84
C MET A 143 5.40 19.34 -10.49
N GLN A 144 5.62 19.02 -11.76
CA GLN A 144 4.85 17.97 -12.45
C GLN A 144 5.01 16.60 -11.79
N THR A 145 6.24 16.24 -11.41
CA THR A 145 6.52 14.97 -10.73
C THR A 145 5.82 14.88 -9.38
N ILE A 146 5.89 15.96 -8.59
CA ILE A 146 5.26 16.03 -7.27
C ILE A 146 3.75 16.00 -7.40
N GLU A 147 3.16 16.76 -8.32
CA GLU A 147 1.71 16.75 -8.58
C GLU A 147 1.23 15.35 -9.00
N GLY A 148 2.01 14.64 -9.83
CA GLY A 148 1.77 13.23 -10.17
C GLY A 148 1.67 12.35 -8.92
N VAL A 149 2.69 12.39 -8.06
CA VAL A 149 2.69 11.66 -6.77
C VAL A 149 1.51 12.06 -5.88
N LEU A 150 1.16 13.35 -5.84
CA LEU A 150 0.05 13.85 -5.04
C LEU A 150 -1.30 13.33 -5.54
N SER A 151 -1.48 13.18 -6.86
CA SER A 151 -2.70 12.68 -7.49
C SER A 151 -2.90 11.15 -7.41
N GLU A 152 -1.82 10.39 -7.22
CA GLU A 152 -1.81 8.92 -7.16
C GLU A 152 -2.54 8.40 -5.90
N GLY A 153 -3.88 8.34 -5.94
CA GLY A 153 -4.68 8.22 -4.73
C GLY A 153 -6.13 7.79 -4.89
N ALA A 154 -6.83 8.19 -5.95
CA ALA A 154 -8.30 8.19 -5.96
C ALA A 154 -8.95 6.99 -6.67
N ASP A 155 -8.51 6.58 -7.86
CA ASP A 155 -9.29 5.63 -8.70
C ASP A 155 -9.07 4.15 -8.38
N ASP A 156 -7.82 3.70 -8.23
CA ASP A 156 -7.52 2.26 -8.11
C ASP A 156 -7.97 1.61 -6.78
N ARG A 157 -8.33 2.42 -5.75
CA ARG A 157 -8.63 1.87 -4.41
C ARG A 157 -9.89 1.00 -4.38
N LEU A 158 -10.86 1.33 -5.22
CA LEU A 158 -12.20 0.74 -5.20
C LEU A 158 -12.32 -0.51 -6.08
N LEU A 159 -11.41 -0.69 -7.03
CA LEU A 159 -11.54 -1.72 -8.07
C LEU A 159 -10.96 -3.09 -7.65
N ASP A 160 -10.02 -3.12 -6.70
CA ASP A 160 -9.42 -4.37 -6.24
C ASP A 160 -10.26 -5.02 -5.12
N ILE A 161 -11.03 -6.03 -5.52
CA ILE A 161 -11.87 -6.89 -4.67
C ILE A 161 -11.07 -7.91 -3.85
N HIS A 162 -9.83 -8.21 -4.23
CA HIS A 162 -8.96 -9.15 -3.52
C HIS A 162 -8.03 -8.47 -2.52
N SER A 163 -7.94 -7.14 -2.57
CA SER A 163 -7.21 -6.34 -1.59
C SER A 163 -7.96 -6.26 -0.25
N GLY A 164 -7.23 -6.64 0.82
CA GLY A 164 -7.67 -6.55 2.22
C GLY A 164 -7.19 -5.27 2.94
N PRO A 165 -7.54 -5.07 4.21
CA PRO A 165 -7.27 -3.81 4.92
C PRO A 165 -5.78 -3.57 5.22
N LEU A 166 -4.97 -4.63 5.28
CA LEU A 166 -3.51 -4.51 5.44
C LEU A 166 -2.81 -3.91 4.21
N THR A 167 -3.38 -4.09 3.01
CA THR A 167 -2.80 -3.51 1.79
C THR A 167 -2.97 -1.99 1.78
N GLU A 168 -4.07 -1.47 2.34
CA GLU A 168 -4.26 -0.03 2.53
C GLU A 168 -3.22 0.56 3.48
N LEU A 169 -2.91 -0.14 4.59
CA LEU A 169 -1.85 0.28 5.51
C LEU A 169 -0.49 0.37 4.81
N GLU A 170 -0.11 -0.68 4.06
CA GLU A 170 1.18 -0.68 3.35
C GLU A 170 1.22 0.39 2.26
N ARG A 171 0.10 0.65 1.57
CA ARG A 171 0.00 1.74 0.59
C ARG A 171 0.23 3.10 1.23
N TRP A 172 -0.39 3.38 2.37
CA TRP A 172 -0.18 4.64 3.08
C TRP A 172 1.26 4.76 3.61
N LYS A 173 1.86 3.67 4.09
CA LYS A 173 3.29 3.63 4.44
C LYS A 173 4.20 3.88 3.24
N ARG A 174 3.87 3.35 2.06
CA ARG A 174 4.60 3.61 0.82
C ARG A 174 4.50 5.08 0.44
N ARG A 175 3.30 5.66 0.42
CA ARG A 175 3.10 7.09 0.16
C ARG A 175 3.86 7.96 1.16
N GLN A 176 3.86 7.59 2.44
CA GLN A 176 4.61 8.30 3.49
C GLN A 176 6.12 8.31 3.18
N ARG A 177 6.67 7.17 2.76
CA ARG A 177 8.09 7.05 2.37
C ARG A 177 8.42 7.90 1.15
N VAL A 178 7.58 7.89 0.12
CA VAL A 178 7.77 8.71 -1.09
C VAL A 178 7.75 10.19 -0.76
N LEU A 179 6.76 10.67 0.00
CA LEU A 179 6.67 12.07 0.41
C LEU A 179 7.85 12.49 1.30
N ALA A 180 8.32 11.61 2.20
CA ALA A 180 9.51 11.87 2.99
C ALA A 180 10.77 11.97 2.10
N GLY A 181 10.90 11.09 1.11
CA GLY A 181 12.00 11.12 0.14
C GLY A 181 12.04 12.41 -0.68
N ILE A 182 10.88 12.89 -1.17
CA ILE A 182 10.76 14.18 -1.86
C ILE A 182 11.22 15.32 -0.94
N THR A 183 10.74 15.37 0.29
CA THR A 183 11.15 16.42 1.25
C THR A 183 12.64 16.38 1.57
N GLU A 184 13.25 15.22 1.69
CA GLU A 184 14.70 15.10 1.89
C GLU A 184 15.48 15.56 0.64
N GLN A 185 15.03 15.21 -0.56
CA GLN A 185 15.65 15.69 -1.81
C GLN A 185 15.56 17.21 -1.94
N LEU A 186 14.44 17.83 -1.57
CA LEU A 186 14.30 19.29 -1.57
C LEU A 186 15.21 19.98 -0.55
N LYS A 187 15.64 19.28 0.50
CA LYS A 187 16.61 19.80 1.48
C LYS A 187 18.07 19.72 1.02
N SER A 188 18.36 18.99 -0.08
CA SER A 188 19.70 18.87 -0.65
C SER A 188 20.29 20.23 -1.04
N LYS A 189 21.62 20.30 -1.12
CA LYS A 189 22.33 21.54 -1.47
C LYS A 189 21.98 21.97 -2.89
N GLU A 190 21.86 21.00 -3.78
CA GLU A 190 21.56 21.14 -5.20
C GLU A 190 20.16 21.75 -5.38
N CYS A 191 19.14 21.18 -4.74
CA CYS A 191 17.78 21.70 -4.82
C CYS A 191 17.64 23.10 -4.21
N LYS A 192 18.27 23.33 -3.05
CA LYS A 192 18.31 24.65 -2.41
C LYS A 192 19.00 25.71 -3.27
N ASN A 193 20.03 25.33 -4.02
CA ASN A 193 20.73 26.25 -4.92
C ASN A 193 19.82 26.70 -6.07
N VAL A 194 19.11 25.78 -6.72
CA VAL A 194 18.14 26.11 -7.79
C VAL A 194 17.09 27.08 -7.28
N ILE A 195 16.39 26.71 -6.20
CA ILE A 195 15.33 27.54 -5.60
C ILE A 195 15.91 28.88 -5.15
N GLY A 196 17.10 28.88 -4.55
CA GLY A 196 17.78 30.08 -4.07
C GLY A 196 18.17 31.05 -5.19
N VAL A 197 18.58 30.58 -6.36
CA VAL A 197 18.89 31.44 -7.52
C VAL A 197 17.59 32.02 -8.08
N LEU A 198 16.55 31.19 -8.25
CA LEU A 198 15.25 31.63 -8.73
C LEU A 198 14.62 32.70 -7.81
N ILE A 199 14.82 32.60 -6.49
CA ILE A 199 14.41 33.63 -5.51
C ILE A 199 15.16 34.94 -5.75
N GLN A 200 16.48 34.89 -5.97
CA GLN A 200 17.30 36.09 -6.16
C GLN A 200 16.93 36.86 -7.43
N VAL A 201 16.59 36.14 -8.51
CA VAL A 201 16.15 36.74 -9.78
C VAL A 201 14.64 37.03 -9.83
N LYS A 202 13.90 36.72 -8.74
CA LYS A 202 12.45 36.91 -8.63
C LYS A 202 11.67 36.24 -9.76
N SER A 203 12.02 34.99 -10.09
CA SER A 203 11.34 34.19 -11.11
C SER A 203 9.82 34.09 -10.84
N ARG A 204 9.02 34.17 -11.91
CA ARG A 204 7.56 34.04 -11.84
C ARG A 204 7.12 32.63 -11.42
N THR A 205 7.94 31.61 -11.71
CA THR A 205 7.68 30.20 -11.42
C THR A 205 7.57 29.93 -9.92
N LEU A 206 8.17 30.77 -9.07
CA LEU A 206 8.12 30.65 -7.61
C LEU A 206 6.71 30.73 -7.04
N ARG A 207 5.76 31.40 -7.72
CA ARG A 207 4.37 31.45 -7.25
C ARG A 207 3.73 30.06 -7.31
N ALA A 208 3.91 29.35 -8.43
CA ALA A 208 3.39 27.99 -8.59
C ALA A 208 4.11 27.02 -7.65
N TRP A 209 5.44 27.15 -7.52
CA TRP A 209 6.24 26.33 -6.61
C TRP A 209 5.74 26.38 -5.16
N ARG A 210 5.41 27.58 -4.64
CA ARG A 210 4.90 27.70 -3.26
C ARG A 210 3.59 26.93 -3.04
N THR A 211 2.73 26.89 -4.05
CA THR A 211 1.49 26.11 -3.98
C THR A 211 1.82 24.62 -3.87
N VAL A 212 2.70 24.11 -4.72
CA VAL A 212 3.13 22.70 -4.70
C VAL A 212 3.82 22.35 -3.37
N ASP A 213 4.75 23.17 -2.89
CA ASP A 213 5.46 22.99 -1.62
C ASP A 213 4.51 22.92 -0.41
N THR A 214 3.48 23.79 -0.41
CA THR A 214 2.42 23.74 0.60
C THR A 214 1.64 22.43 0.52
N SER A 215 1.25 21.99 -0.69
CA SER A 215 0.53 20.73 -0.90
C SER A 215 1.34 19.49 -0.47
N ILE A 216 2.67 19.51 -0.56
CA ILE A 216 3.53 18.44 -0.02
C ILE A 216 3.33 18.33 1.50
N THR A 217 3.36 19.47 2.20
CA THR A 217 3.22 19.52 3.66
C THR A 217 1.83 19.03 4.09
N ASP A 218 0.79 19.46 3.40
CA ASP A 218 -0.59 19.02 3.66
C ASP A 218 -0.73 17.50 3.43
N ALA A 219 -0.19 16.99 2.32
CA ALA A 219 -0.22 15.57 2.01
C ALA A 219 0.59 14.72 2.99
N GLN A 220 1.70 15.24 3.54
CA GLN A 220 2.48 14.57 4.57
C GLN A 220 1.69 14.45 5.88
N ASN A 221 1.04 15.54 6.31
CA ASN A 221 0.22 15.53 7.51
C ASN A 221 -0.96 14.58 7.37
N GLU A 222 -1.68 14.67 6.25
CA GLU A 222 -2.78 13.75 5.94
C GLU A 222 -2.30 12.29 5.93
N THR A 223 -1.20 11.99 5.23
CA THR A 223 -0.67 10.62 5.14
C THR A 223 -0.25 10.09 6.52
N LYS A 224 0.40 10.93 7.34
CA LYS A 224 0.83 10.56 8.70
C LYS A 224 -0.35 10.19 9.58
N ASP A 225 -1.44 10.95 9.52
CA ASP A 225 -2.64 10.66 10.29
C ASP A 225 -3.30 9.35 9.85
N LYS A 226 -3.34 9.07 8.54
CA LYS A 226 -3.89 7.80 8.03
C LYS A 226 -3.04 6.59 8.41
N VAL A 227 -1.71 6.72 8.35
CA VAL A 227 -0.80 5.67 8.83
C VAL A 227 -1.01 5.44 10.31
N LYS A 228 -1.08 6.49 11.13
CA LYS A 228 -1.34 6.37 12.57
C LYS A 228 -2.68 5.69 12.86
N TYR A 229 -3.72 6.04 12.10
CA TYR A 229 -5.05 5.44 12.21
C TYR A 229 -4.99 3.93 11.98
N LEU A 230 -4.45 3.51 10.84
CA LEU A 230 -4.40 2.11 10.43
C LEU A 230 -3.40 1.30 11.27
N GLU A 231 -2.28 1.88 11.70
CA GLU A 231 -1.30 1.19 12.55
C GLU A 231 -1.91 0.85 13.92
N ALA A 232 -2.78 1.71 14.47
CA ALA A 232 -3.47 1.41 15.71
C ALA A 232 -4.45 0.22 15.58
N LEU A 233 -5.01 0.02 14.40
CA LEU A 233 -5.89 -1.11 14.09
C LEU A 233 -5.12 -2.37 13.69
N ARG A 234 -3.83 -2.26 13.36
CA ARG A 234 -3.01 -3.29 12.74
C ARG A 234 -3.14 -4.67 13.38
N ARG A 235 -3.03 -4.77 14.71
CA ARG A 235 -3.13 -6.07 15.41
C ARG A 235 -4.45 -6.79 15.13
N HIS A 236 -5.56 -6.05 15.12
CA HIS A 236 -6.88 -6.60 14.81
C HIS A 236 -7.01 -6.98 13.33
N LEU A 237 -6.39 -6.20 12.43
CA LEU A 237 -6.38 -6.50 10.99
C LEU A 237 -5.51 -7.73 10.67
N GLU A 238 -4.38 -7.92 11.37
CA GLU A 238 -3.54 -9.12 11.28
C GLU A 238 -4.28 -10.35 11.80
N GLN A 239 -4.96 -10.24 12.95
CA GLN A 239 -5.83 -11.32 13.46
C GLN A 239 -6.91 -11.69 12.44
N LEU A 240 -7.59 -10.70 11.86
CA LEU A 240 -8.61 -10.93 10.85
C LEU A 240 -8.07 -11.62 9.58
N HIS A 241 -6.83 -11.30 9.20
CA HIS A 241 -6.19 -11.88 8.02
C HIS A 241 -5.81 -13.35 8.21
N HIS A 242 -5.44 -13.73 9.44
CA HIS A 242 -5.02 -15.11 9.77
C HIS A 242 -6.17 -16.00 10.24
N GLU A 243 -7.32 -15.43 10.62
CA GLU A 243 -8.49 -16.19 11.02
C GLU A 243 -9.13 -16.89 9.80
N MET A 244 -9.49 -18.15 10.00
CA MET A 244 -10.17 -18.96 8.97
C MET A 244 -11.59 -19.35 9.37
N ASN A 245 -11.97 -19.20 10.64
CA ASN A 245 -13.31 -19.55 11.11
C ASN A 245 -14.22 -18.30 11.26
N PRO A 246 -15.33 -18.21 10.50
CA PRO A 246 -16.31 -17.11 10.61
C PRO A 246 -16.94 -16.93 11.99
N VAL A 247 -17.18 -18.02 12.73
CA VAL A 247 -17.76 -17.99 14.09
C VAL A 247 -16.78 -17.35 15.07
N SER A 248 -15.50 -17.72 15.01
CA SER A 248 -14.43 -17.07 15.78
C SER A 248 -14.34 -15.57 15.45
N ALA A 249 -14.39 -15.22 14.17
CA ALA A 249 -14.38 -13.83 13.73
C ALA A 249 -15.54 -13.02 14.33
N ILE A 250 -16.77 -13.55 14.35
CA ILE A 250 -17.94 -12.89 14.96
C ILE A 250 -17.79 -12.71 16.47
N ASN A 251 -17.35 -13.77 17.17
CA ASN A 251 -17.36 -13.80 18.63
C ASN A 251 -16.21 -13.00 19.24
N ILE A 252 -15.03 -12.97 18.59
CA ILE A 252 -13.78 -12.47 19.17
C ILE A 252 -13.27 -11.22 18.44
N ILE A 253 -13.05 -11.33 17.12
CA ILE A 253 -12.29 -10.33 16.36
C ILE A 253 -13.14 -9.10 16.03
N MET A 254 -14.36 -9.31 15.54
CA MET A 254 -15.20 -8.20 15.06
C MET A 254 -15.65 -7.24 16.17
N PRO A 255 -16.04 -7.69 17.39
CA PRO A 255 -16.38 -6.78 18.48
C PRO A 255 -15.20 -5.92 18.93
N THR A 256 -14.01 -6.51 19.02
CA THR A 256 -12.77 -5.81 19.44
C THR A 256 -12.33 -4.82 18.37
N LEU A 257 -12.32 -5.24 17.10
CA LEU A 257 -12.03 -4.38 15.95
C LEU A 257 -12.99 -3.18 15.88
N THR A 258 -14.29 -3.40 16.06
CA THR A 258 -15.28 -2.30 16.03
C THR A 258 -15.06 -1.32 17.20
N GLY A 259 -14.71 -1.84 18.38
CA GLY A 259 -14.32 -1.00 19.52
C GLY A 259 -13.09 -0.15 19.21
N ALA A 260 -12.06 -0.74 18.61
CA ALA A 260 -10.85 -0.04 18.20
C ALA A 260 -11.13 1.02 17.12
N ILE A 261 -11.99 0.73 16.13
CA ILE A 261 -12.43 1.70 15.11
C ILE A 261 -13.13 2.90 15.76
N ARG A 262 -14.06 2.67 16.70
CA ARG A 262 -14.73 3.77 17.43
C ARG A 262 -13.75 4.60 18.26
N GLN A 263 -12.80 3.96 18.94
CA GLN A 263 -11.77 4.66 19.70
C GLN A 263 -10.92 5.53 18.77
N MET A 264 -10.45 4.96 17.66
CA MET A 264 -9.61 5.68 16.71
C MET A 264 -10.35 6.82 16.02
N ASP A 265 -11.64 6.66 15.73
CA ASP A 265 -12.45 7.75 15.20
C ASP A 265 -12.58 8.93 16.19
N SER A 266 -12.75 8.65 17.48
CA SER A 266 -12.83 9.71 18.49
C SER A 266 -11.55 10.56 18.60
N ILE A 267 -10.39 9.95 18.29
CA ILE A 267 -9.08 10.59 18.31
C ILE A 267 -8.72 11.25 16.96
N SER A 268 -9.15 10.67 15.84
CA SER A 268 -8.79 11.11 14.48
C SER A 268 -10.03 11.26 13.60
N LYS A 269 -10.73 12.38 13.78
CA LYS A 269 -11.97 12.70 13.05
C LYS A 269 -11.75 12.94 11.54
N PHE A 270 -10.52 13.24 11.12
CA PHE A 270 -10.21 13.52 9.71
C PHE A 270 -10.21 12.26 8.83
N TYR A 271 -9.89 11.10 9.40
CA TYR A 271 -9.89 9.84 8.65
C TYR A 271 -11.31 9.45 8.19
N ALA A 272 -12.31 9.51 9.06
CA ALA A 272 -13.66 9.10 8.72
C ALA A 272 -14.41 10.08 7.82
N ARG A 273 -14.19 11.40 7.98
CA ARG A 273 -14.93 12.45 7.25
C ARG A 273 -14.69 12.49 5.75
N THR A 274 -13.61 11.89 5.27
CA THR A 274 -13.22 11.91 3.85
C THR A 274 -13.58 10.61 3.12
N GLY A 275 -14.47 9.79 3.69
CA GLY A 275 -14.93 8.53 3.08
C GLY A 275 -13.98 7.32 3.28
N TYR A 276 -12.80 7.52 3.89
CA TYR A 276 -11.83 6.43 4.08
C TYR A 276 -12.30 5.35 5.05
N LEU A 277 -13.14 5.67 6.02
CA LEU A 277 -13.72 4.63 6.86
C LEU A 277 -14.62 3.70 6.04
N GLY A 278 -15.36 4.22 5.06
CA GLY A 278 -16.12 3.42 4.11
C GLY A 278 -15.22 2.50 3.30
N LEU A 279 -14.10 3.02 2.78
CA LEU A 279 -13.08 2.22 2.10
C LEU A 279 -12.51 1.13 3.01
N LEU A 280 -12.16 1.45 4.26
CA LEU A 280 -11.65 0.46 5.22
C LEU A 280 -12.68 -0.64 5.48
N CYS A 281 -13.95 -0.28 5.70
CA CYS A 281 -15.04 -1.24 5.86
C CYS A 281 -15.21 -2.12 4.61
N MET A 282 -15.10 -1.55 3.41
CA MET A 282 -15.13 -2.33 2.17
C MET A 282 -13.99 -3.36 2.12
N LYS A 283 -12.76 -2.95 2.47
CA LYS A 283 -11.59 -3.85 2.50
C LYS A 283 -11.69 -4.91 3.60
N ILE A 284 -12.25 -4.58 4.76
CA ILE A 284 -12.61 -5.56 5.80
C ILE A 284 -13.63 -6.55 5.23
N GLY A 285 -14.66 -6.07 4.53
CA GLY A 285 -15.64 -6.91 3.84
C GLY A 285 -15.02 -7.88 2.83
N ASN A 286 -14.06 -7.42 2.02
CA ASN A 286 -13.32 -8.27 1.09
C ASN A 286 -12.53 -9.38 1.82
N GLN A 287 -11.89 -9.06 2.95
CA GLN A 287 -11.18 -10.03 3.77
C GLN A 287 -12.14 -11.05 4.40
N LEU A 288 -13.32 -10.62 4.87
CA LEU A 288 -14.36 -11.51 5.39
C LEU A 288 -14.92 -12.43 4.30
N ALA A 289 -15.13 -11.91 3.09
CA ALA A 289 -15.59 -12.73 1.96
C ALA A 289 -14.54 -13.78 1.57
N THR A 290 -13.26 -13.41 1.62
CA THR A 290 -12.14 -14.34 1.42
C THR A 290 -12.11 -15.41 2.49
N MET A 291 -12.26 -15.05 3.76
CA MET A 291 -12.37 -16.01 4.88
C MET A 291 -13.53 -16.99 4.66
N CYS A 292 -14.74 -16.50 4.33
CA CYS A 292 -15.90 -17.36 4.06
C CYS A 292 -15.63 -18.33 2.90
N ARG A 293 -14.99 -17.87 1.83
CA ARG A 293 -14.64 -18.69 0.68
C ARG A 293 -13.66 -19.80 1.09
N ASP A 294 -12.60 -19.47 1.81
CA ASP A 294 -11.56 -20.42 2.20
C ASP A 294 -12.10 -21.44 3.20
N TYR A 295 -12.93 -21.00 4.15
CA TYR A 295 -13.63 -21.85 5.11
C TYR A 295 -14.61 -22.83 4.46
N VAL A 296 -15.38 -22.41 3.45
CA VAL A 296 -16.24 -23.35 2.71
C VAL A 296 -15.40 -24.28 1.82
N SER A 297 -14.31 -23.77 1.23
CA SER A 297 -13.45 -24.54 0.33
C SER A 297 -12.70 -25.70 1.01
N GLU A 298 -12.39 -25.57 2.30
CA GLU A 298 -11.74 -26.62 3.08
C GLU A 298 -12.58 -27.91 3.15
N ILE A 299 -13.91 -27.83 3.16
CA ILE A 299 -14.78 -29.02 3.08
C ILE A 299 -14.58 -29.74 1.74
N PHE A 300 -14.52 -29.00 0.64
CA PHE A 300 -14.33 -29.59 -0.69
C PHE A 300 -12.99 -30.30 -0.82
N ALA A 301 -11.94 -29.73 -0.22
CA ALA A 301 -10.61 -30.32 -0.21
C ALA A 301 -10.56 -31.68 0.51
N ARG A 302 -11.46 -31.93 1.47
CA ARG A 302 -11.50 -33.19 2.24
C ARG A 302 -12.26 -34.31 1.52
N SER A 303 -13.34 -33.98 0.81
CA SER A 303 -14.26 -35.00 0.26
C SER A 303 -14.22 -35.13 -1.27
N GLY A 304 -13.63 -34.17 -2.00
CA GLY A 304 -13.39 -34.23 -3.46
C GLY A 304 -14.62 -34.06 -4.36
N ASP A 305 -15.83 -34.36 -3.86
CA ASP A 305 -17.08 -34.24 -4.62
C ASP A 305 -18.17 -33.52 -3.80
N LEU A 306 -18.49 -32.29 -4.21
CA LEU A 306 -19.48 -31.44 -3.55
C LEU A 306 -20.88 -32.06 -3.56
N TRP A 307 -21.27 -32.71 -4.66
CA TRP A 307 -22.62 -33.23 -4.82
C TRP A 307 -22.89 -34.41 -3.88
N LYS A 308 -21.87 -35.21 -3.57
CA LYS A 308 -21.96 -36.28 -2.57
C LYS A 308 -22.20 -35.73 -1.17
N ILE A 309 -21.47 -34.70 -0.76
CA ILE A 309 -21.66 -34.06 0.55
C ILE A 309 -23.09 -33.52 0.68
N ILE A 310 -23.59 -32.85 -0.37
CA ILE A 310 -24.96 -32.33 -0.37
C ILE A 310 -25.97 -33.47 -0.29
N HIS A 311 -25.77 -34.56 -1.04
CA HIS A 311 -26.64 -35.72 -1.02
C HIS A 311 -26.67 -36.39 0.36
N ASP A 312 -25.49 -36.65 0.93
CA ASP A 312 -25.32 -37.28 2.24
C ASP A 312 -25.96 -36.41 3.37
N GLU A 313 -25.82 -35.07 3.30
CA GLU A 313 -26.47 -34.16 4.25
C GLU A 313 -27.99 -34.10 4.10
N ILE A 314 -28.52 -34.21 2.88
CA ILE A 314 -29.97 -34.26 2.63
C ILE A 314 -30.56 -35.58 3.17
N GLU A 315 -29.85 -36.70 2.99
CA GLU A 315 -30.30 -38.02 3.46
C GLU A 315 -30.28 -38.16 4.99
N GLN A 316 -29.42 -37.40 5.68
CA GLN A 316 -29.31 -37.43 7.14
C GLN A 316 -30.39 -36.61 7.88
N ASP A 317 -31.31 -35.93 7.17
CA ASP A 317 -32.42 -35.12 7.71
C ASP A 317 -31.99 -34.05 8.74
N ASP A 318 -30.71 -33.69 8.76
CA ASP A 318 -30.08 -32.71 9.67
C ASP A 318 -30.19 -31.27 9.14
N LEU A 319 -31.06 -31.05 8.15
CA LEU A 319 -31.41 -29.73 7.64
C LEU A 319 -32.56 -29.20 8.52
N PRO A 320 -32.30 -28.38 9.57
CA PRO A 320 -33.37 -27.71 10.25
C PRO A 320 -34.17 -26.91 9.21
N PRO A 321 -35.51 -26.84 9.37
CA PRO A 321 -36.38 -26.19 8.41
C PRO A 321 -35.87 -24.79 8.11
N PRO A 322 -36.11 -24.22 6.91
CA PRO A 322 -35.66 -22.89 6.53
C PRO A 322 -36.33 -21.82 7.39
N SER A 323 -35.89 -21.71 8.65
CA SER A 323 -36.26 -20.67 9.58
C SER A 323 -35.24 -19.58 9.39
N TYR A 324 -35.55 -18.66 8.49
CA TYR A 324 -34.92 -17.36 8.46
C TYR A 324 -35.30 -16.61 9.74
N LYS A 325 -34.68 -16.94 10.88
CA LYS A 325 -34.65 -16.03 12.03
C LYS A 325 -33.73 -14.87 11.65
N VAL A 326 -34.28 -13.95 10.87
CA VAL A 326 -33.84 -12.55 10.88
C VAL A 326 -33.82 -12.15 12.35
N PHE A 327 -32.65 -11.79 12.88
CA PHE A 327 -32.51 -11.30 14.25
C PHE A 327 -33.59 -10.24 14.49
N LYS A 328 -34.66 -10.60 15.21
CA LYS A 328 -35.70 -9.65 15.59
C LYS A 328 -35.06 -8.67 16.56
N LYS A 329 -35.03 -7.41 16.14
CA LYS A 329 -34.64 -6.24 16.93
C LYS A 329 -35.34 -6.29 18.29
N GLY A 330 -34.63 -6.62 19.37
CA GLY A 330 -35.16 -6.53 20.73
C GLY A 330 -34.69 -7.55 21.77
N SER A 331 -34.15 -8.71 21.39
CA SER A 331 -33.82 -9.75 22.39
C SER A 331 -32.38 -9.64 22.89
N LYS A 332 -32.23 -9.14 24.13
CA LYS A 332 -30.99 -9.15 24.90
C LYS A 332 -30.60 -10.58 25.30
N LYS A 333 -29.95 -11.32 24.39
CA LYS A 333 -29.01 -12.40 24.73
C LYS A 333 -28.09 -12.61 23.54
N LYS A 334 -26.79 -12.36 23.72
CA LYS A 334 -25.74 -12.83 22.80
C LYS A 334 -25.75 -14.35 22.90
N GLU A 335 -26.56 -15.03 22.09
CA GLU A 335 -26.30 -16.45 21.82
C GLU A 335 -25.01 -16.48 21.00
N LEU A 336 -23.96 -17.11 21.55
CA LEU A 336 -22.78 -17.43 20.77
C LEU A 336 -23.25 -18.32 19.63
N ILE A 337 -22.92 -17.95 18.39
CA ILE A 337 -23.15 -18.82 17.24
C ILE A 337 -22.37 -20.10 17.51
N HIS A 338 -23.06 -21.24 17.52
CA HIS A 338 -22.43 -22.54 17.71
C HIS A 338 -21.71 -22.92 16.42
N ASP A 339 -20.49 -23.41 16.57
CA ASP A 339 -19.63 -23.86 15.49
C ASP A 339 -20.12 -25.23 15.01
N ASP A 340 -20.71 -25.30 13.81
CA ASP A 340 -20.93 -26.57 13.11
C ASP A 340 -20.01 -26.62 11.90
N ASP A 341 -18.73 -26.77 12.18
CA ASP A 341 -17.63 -26.83 11.21
C ASP A 341 -17.61 -28.12 10.38
N LYS A 342 -18.46 -29.09 10.72
CA LYS A 342 -18.44 -30.42 10.11
C LYS A 342 -19.33 -30.51 8.88
N THR A 343 -20.45 -29.81 8.88
CA THR A 343 -21.42 -29.82 7.78
C THR A 343 -21.22 -28.61 6.87
N LEU A 344 -21.40 -28.80 5.56
CA LEU A 344 -21.48 -27.73 4.57
C LEU A 344 -22.59 -26.75 4.95
N THR A 345 -23.74 -27.25 5.39
CA THR A 345 -24.85 -26.41 5.82
C THR A 345 -24.50 -25.56 7.04
N GLY A 346 -23.83 -26.12 8.04
CA GLY A 346 -23.31 -25.41 9.22
C GLY A 346 -22.33 -24.31 8.83
N ARG A 347 -21.38 -24.63 7.94
CA ARG A 347 -20.41 -23.63 7.43
C ARG A 347 -21.08 -22.49 6.66
N LEU A 348 -22.05 -22.80 5.80
CA LEU A 348 -22.81 -21.78 5.07
C LEU A 348 -23.62 -20.89 6.01
N ARG A 349 -24.23 -21.45 7.06
CA ARG A 349 -24.92 -20.67 8.11
C ARG A 349 -23.96 -19.74 8.85
N ALA A 350 -22.75 -20.19 9.18
CA ALA A 350 -21.74 -19.35 9.81
C ALA A 350 -21.33 -18.17 8.90
N CYS A 351 -21.14 -18.41 7.61
CA CYS A 351 -20.85 -17.35 6.62
C CYS A 351 -21.98 -16.31 6.51
N LEU A 352 -23.25 -16.76 6.45
CA LEU A 352 -24.42 -15.87 6.42
C LEU A 352 -24.56 -15.07 7.72
N ALA A 353 -24.32 -15.71 8.86
CA ALA A 353 -24.31 -15.05 10.15
C ALA A 353 -23.24 -13.96 10.20
N LEU A 354 -22.02 -14.23 9.72
CA LEU A 354 -20.93 -13.25 9.63
C LEU A 354 -21.31 -12.06 8.74
N GLN A 355 -21.91 -12.30 7.58
CA GLN A 355 -22.38 -11.24 6.68
C GLN A 355 -23.40 -10.33 7.38
N SER A 356 -24.42 -10.93 8.02
CA SER A 356 -25.45 -10.18 8.73
C SER A 356 -24.88 -9.37 9.89
N PHE A 357 -23.98 -9.98 10.67
CA PHE A 357 -23.31 -9.35 11.79
C PHE A 357 -22.46 -8.16 11.32
N PHE A 358 -21.64 -8.33 10.29
CA PHE A 358 -20.81 -7.26 9.76
C PHE A 358 -21.65 -6.10 9.24
N ARG A 359 -22.72 -6.39 8.50
CA ARG A 359 -23.66 -5.38 8.00
C ARG A 359 -24.24 -4.54 9.14
N ASP A 360 -24.62 -5.17 10.24
CA ASP A 360 -25.17 -4.47 11.39
C ASP A 360 -24.10 -3.69 12.16
N GLN A 361 -22.86 -4.21 12.28
CA GLN A 361 -21.74 -3.45 12.83
C GLN A 361 -21.46 -2.18 12.02
N VAL A 362 -21.46 -2.25 10.68
CA VAL A 362 -21.25 -1.09 9.81
C VAL A 362 -22.37 -0.06 9.97
N LYS A 363 -23.63 -0.48 10.11
CA LYS A 363 -24.75 0.43 10.41
C LYS A 363 -24.56 1.10 11.77
N ILE A 364 -24.22 0.34 12.81
CA ILE A 364 -24.00 0.88 14.16
C ILE A 364 -22.84 1.88 14.15
N LEU A 365 -21.74 1.57 13.46
CA LEU A 365 -20.63 2.49 13.27
C LEU A 365 -21.13 3.78 12.60
N ARG A 366 -21.79 3.68 11.45
CA ARG A 366 -22.34 4.85 10.75
C ARG A 366 -23.25 5.70 11.64
N ASP A 367 -24.15 5.08 12.39
CA ASP A 367 -25.12 5.79 13.22
C ASP A 367 -24.42 6.45 14.43
N SER A 368 -23.41 5.79 15.02
CA SER A 368 -22.59 6.35 16.11
C SER A 368 -21.73 7.53 15.67
N LEU A 369 -21.32 7.56 14.40
CA LEU A 369 -20.55 8.65 13.82
C LEU A 369 -21.48 9.81 13.46
N GLY A 370 -22.66 9.52 12.89
CA GLY A 370 -23.66 10.52 12.53
C GLY A 370 -24.26 11.28 13.73
N SER A 371 -24.48 10.60 14.86
CA SER A 371 -25.07 11.23 16.06
C SER A 371 -24.18 12.29 16.72
N THR A 372 -22.86 12.26 16.47
CA THR A 372 -21.92 13.30 16.95
C THR A 372 -21.94 14.59 16.13
N THR A 373 -22.82 14.69 15.12
CA THR A 373 -22.88 15.82 14.18
C THR A 373 -24.31 16.28 13.94
N THR A 374 -24.82 17.15 14.81
CA THR A 374 -25.83 18.13 14.40
C THR A 374 -25.13 19.28 13.66
N ALA A 375 -24.88 19.08 12.37
CA ALA A 375 -24.77 20.14 11.37
C ALA A 375 -25.18 19.53 10.02
N PRO A 376 -26.11 20.14 9.26
CA PRO A 376 -26.63 19.53 8.06
C PRO A 376 -25.66 19.71 6.90
N HIS A 377 -25.69 18.73 6.01
CA HIS A 377 -25.04 18.59 4.70
C HIS A 377 -23.92 17.56 4.63
N SER A 378 -24.06 16.70 3.62
CA SER A 378 -23.12 15.72 3.06
C SER A 378 -22.92 14.38 3.79
N LEU A 379 -23.95 13.53 3.77
CA LEU A 379 -23.75 12.07 3.68
C LEU A 379 -24.60 11.38 2.60
N ASN A 380 -25.37 12.12 1.81
CA ASN A 380 -25.99 11.61 0.60
C ASN A 380 -25.19 12.08 -0.62
N GLN A 381 -24.06 11.42 -0.87
CA GLN A 381 -23.55 11.32 -2.23
C GLN A 381 -23.54 9.84 -2.61
N SER A 382 -24.45 9.50 -3.50
CA SER A 382 -24.40 8.29 -4.32
C SER A 382 -23.05 8.24 -5.04
N VAL A 383 -22.54 7.03 -5.26
CA VAL A 383 -21.19 6.67 -5.77
C VAL A 383 -20.92 7.11 -7.23
N SER A 384 -21.65 8.10 -7.74
CA SER A 384 -21.64 8.50 -9.15
C SER A 384 -21.26 9.97 -9.40
N SER A 385 -20.55 10.61 -8.48
CA SER A 385 -20.01 11.95 -8.71
C SER A 385 -18.71 12.19 -7.94
N LEU A 386 -17.60 11.77 -8.54
CA LEU A 386 -16.28 12.36 -8.32
C LEU A 386 -15.85 13.00 -9.65
N ASP A 387 -15.28 14.18 -9.56
CA ASP A 387 -15.23 15.22 -10.58
C ASP A 387 -14.66 14.79 -11.95
N ALA A 388 -15.44 15.04 -13.01
CA ALA A 388 -14.91 15.19 -14.37
C ALA A 388 -14.55 16.67 -14.59
N PRO A 389 -13.39 16.99 -15.20
CA PRO A 389 -13.03 18.38 -15.48
C PRO A 389 -13.97 18.94 -16.56
N THR A 390 -14.80 19.91 -16.19
CA THR A 390 -15.74 20.55 -17.11
C THR A 390 -14.99 21.50 -18.05
N ASN A 391 -14.86 21.05 -19.30
CA ASN A 391 -14.39 21.89 -20.40
C ASN A 391 -15.47 22.94 -20.72
N ARG A 392 -15.15 24.22 -20.51
CA ARG A 392 -16.07 25.35 -20.72
C ARG A 392 -16.06 25.72 -22.21
N SER A 393 -17.01 25.19 -22.98
CA SER A 393 -17.33 25.70 -24.32
C SER A 393 -18.69 26.38 -24.29
N LYS A 394 -18.69 27.71 -24.40
CA LYS A 394 -19.90 28.54 -24.51
C LYS A 394 -20.68 28.14 -25.77
N VAL A 395 -21.93 27.71 -25.61
CA VAL A 395 -22.90 27.67 -26.72
C VAL A 395 -23.99 28.69 -26.44
N VAL A 396 -24.07 29.65 -27.34
CA VAL A 396 -25.04 30.75 -27.41
C VAL A 396 -26.43 30.18 -27.72
N LYS A 397 -27.44 30.60 -26.96
CA LYS A 397 -28.86 30.35 -27.24
C LYS A 397 -29.30 31.07 -28.52
N LYS A 398 -30.06 30.39 -29.39
CA LYS A 398 -31.07 31.06 -30.23
C LYS A 398 -32.30 30.18 -30.44
N ALA A 399 -33.41 30.87 -30.65
CA ALA A 399 -34.77 30.50 -30.30
C ALA A 399 -35.52 29.69 -31.37
N LYS A 400 -36.64 29.11 -30.92
CA LYS A 400 -37.73 28.53 -31.72
C LYS A 400 -38.20 29.48 -32.84
N PHE A 401 -38.52 28.90 -34.00
CA PHE A 401 -39.69 29.28 -34.78
C PHE A 401 -40.32 28.03 -35.39
N ALA A 402 -41.65 28.03 -35.42
CA ALA A 402 -42.48 26.95 -35.93
C ALA A 402 -42.98 27.26 -37.36
N ALA A 403 -43.26 26.16 -38.06
CA ALA A 403 -44.39 25.94 -38.96
C ALA A 403 -44.23 26.09 -40.49
N THR A 404 -44.79 25.06 -41.15
CA THR A 404 -45.45 24.99 -42.47
C THR A 404 -44.63 24.63 -43.72
N GLY A 405 -45.15 23.65 -44.48
CA GLY A 405 -45.09 23.67 -45.95
C GLY A 405 -44.59 22.42 -46.69
N SER A 406 -45.47 21.45 -46.89
CA SER A 406 -45.66 20.53 -48.04
C SER A 406 -44.52 20.06 -48.98
N VAL A 407 -44.47 18.72 -49.11
CA VAL A 407 -44.53 17.88 -50.33
C VAL A 407 -43.49 18.10 -51.45
N VAL A 408 -42.74 17.04 -51.80
CA VAL A 408 -42.77 16.35 -53.11
C VAL A 408 -41.98 15.03 -53.03
N SER A 409 -42.56 14.01 -53.66
CA SER A 409 -42.16 12.63 -53.90
C SER A 409 -40.82 12.42 -54.63
N GLY A 410 -40.15 11.30 -54.34
CA GLY A 410 -39.08 10.75 -55.18
C GLY A 410 -38.72 9.32 -54.78
N SER A 411 -39.27 8.33 -55.48
CA SER A 411 -38.97 6.90 -55.35
C SER A 411 -37.59 6.57 -55.95
N GLY A 412 -36.86 5.61 -55.39
CA GLY A 412 -35.64 5.08 -56.00
C GLY A 412 -35.01 3.91 -55.23
N ASN A 413 -35.46 2.70 -55.55
CA ASN A 413 -34.83 1.42 -55.20
C ASN A 413 -33.38 1.33 -55.73
N ALA A 414 -32.45 0.77 -54.94
CA ALA A 414 -31.43 -0.16 -55.43
C ALA A 414 -30.74 -0.91 -54.28
N LYS A 415 -30.89 -2.25 -54.31
CA LYS A 415 -30.08 -3.25 -53.60
C LYS A 415 -28.69 -3.36 -54.24
N THR A 416 -27.71 -3.80 -53.42
CA THR A 416 -26.54 -4.69 -53.66
C THR A 416 -25.41 -4.19 -52.75
N GLY A 417 -24.83 -4.93 -51.80
CA GLY A 417 -24.47 -6.35 -51.79
C GLY A 417 -22.97 -6.45 -52.08
N LEU A 418 -22.14 -6.74 -51.08
CA LEU A 418 -20.80 -7.33 -51.23
C LEU A 418 -20.29 -7.86 -49.89
N VAL A 419 -20.36 -9.19 -49.82
CA VAL A 419 -19.55 -10.22 -49.11
C VAL A 419 -19.40 -10.14 -47.60
#